data_AF-A0A6G1CTA7-F1
#
_entry.id   AF-A0A6G1CTA7-F1
#
_cell.length_a   1.000
_cell.length_b   1.000
_cell.length_c   1.000
_cell.angle_alpha   90.00
_cell.angle_beta   90.00
_cell.angle_gamma   90.00
#
_symmetry.space_group_name_H-M   'P 1'
#
loop_
_entity.id
_entity.type
_entity.pdbx_description
1 polymer ?
#
loop_
_entity_poly.entity_id
_entity_poly.type
_entity_poly.pdbx_seq_one_letter_code
_entity_poly.pdbx_strand_id
1 'polypeptide(L)'
;MSHGQVVFDSEFSWKKTLFRGKIIIPKIHNQGQQPTYVFNALCTAAEMEMARSVDLSDPSCNIRLRFDVESFFTQYEYYAGK
;
A
#
# COMPACT_ATOMS: atom_id res chain seq x y z
N MET A 1 -4.31 -43.09 -8.54
CA MET A 1 -4.59 -41.66 -8.79
C MET A 1 -4.78 -40.98 -7.43
N SER A 2 -3.72 -40.38 -6.90
CA SER A 2 -3.75 -39.65 -5.63
C SER A 2 -4.51 -38.34 -5.84
N HIS A 3 -5.64 -38.17 -5.16
CA HIS A 3 -6.34 -36.90 -5.09
C HIS A 3 -5.51 -36.00 -4.18
N GLY A 4 -4.65 -35.16 -4.77
CA GLY A 4 -3.94 -34.14 -4.01
C GLY A 4 -4.96 -33.23 -3.35
N GLN A 5 -5.06 -33.28 -2.02
CA GLN A 5 -5.81 -32.30 -1.25
C GLN A 5 -5.24 -30.91 -1.58
N VAL A 6 -6.07 -30.05 -2.16
CA VAL A 6 -5.78 -28.63 -2.24
C VAL A 6 -5.86 -28.10 -0.82
N VAL A 7 -4.71 -27.94 -0.17
CA VAL A 7 -4.62 -27.24 1.10
C VAL A 7 -4.82 -25.76 0.79
N PHE A 8 -6.02 -25.25 1.04
CA PHE A 8 -6.21 -23.81 1.11
C PHE A 8 -5.57 -23.34 2.40
N ASP A 9 -4.45 -22.62 2.31
CA ASP A 9 -3.96 -21.83 3.43
C ASP A 9 -5.07 -20.86 3.84
N SER A 10 -5.64 -21.08 5.03
CA SER A 10 -6.66 -20.20 5.60
C SER A 10 -6.08 -18.87 6.09
N GLU A 11 -4.75 -18.75 6.08
CA GLU A 11 -4.03 -17.54 6.45
C GLU A 11 -3.52 -16.81 5.20
N PHE A 12 -3.93 -15.56 5.07
CA PHE A 12 -3.35 -14.65 4.09
C PHE A 12 -2.69 -13.47 4.80
N SER A 13 -1.44 -13.17 4.47
CA SER A 13 -0.70 -12.05 5.03
C SER A 13 0.13 -11.36 3.96
N TRP A 14 -0.29 -10.16 3.56
CA TRP A 14 0.50 -9.33 2.66
C TRP A 14 1.96 -9.19 3.12
N LYS A 15 2.22 -9.14 4.45
CA LYS A 15 3.58 -8.96 4.99
C LYS A 15 4.51 -10.12 4.63
N LYS A 16 3.95 -11.32 4.46
CA LYS A 16 4.65 -12.54 4.08
C LYS A 16 4.57 -12.80 2.56
N THR A 17 3.76 -12.03 1.83
CA THR A 17 3.54 -12.21 0.39
C THR A 17 4.45 -11.28 -0.40
N LEU A 18 5.24 -11.85 -1.31
CA LEU A 18 5.98 -11.10 -2.32
C LEU A 18 5.16 -10.97 -3.59
N PHE A 19 5.14 -9.78 -4.16
CA PHE A 19 4.61 -9.55 -5.51
C PHE A 19 5.77 -9.63 -6.49
N ARG A 20 5.83 -10.69 -7.33
CA ARG A 20 6.93 -10.94 -8.28
C ARG A 20 8.33 -10.87 -7.62
N GLY A 21 8.43 -11.38 -6.40
CA GLY A 21 9.67 -11.38 -5.62
C GLY A 21 9.99 -10.05 -4.91
N LYS A 22 9.12 -9.04 -5.00
CA LYS A 22 9.29 -7.72 -4.38
C LYS A 22 8.31 -7.48 -3.23
N ILE A 23 8.73 -6.70 -2.25
CA ILE A 23 7.86 -6.19 -1.18
C ILE A 23 7.14 -4.96 -1.72
N ILE A 24 5.81 -5.04 -1.83
CA ILE A 24 4.97 -3.91 -2.28
C ILE A 24 4.27 -3.19 -1.13
N ILE A 25 4.37 -3.71 0.10
CA ILE A 25 3.85 -2.99 1.27
C ILE A 25 4.79 -1.83 1.60
N PRO A 26 4.27 -0.58 1.63
CA PRO A 26 5.04 0.58 2.02
C PRO A 26 5.35 0.54 3.52
N LYS A 27 6.23 1.46 3.95
CA LYS A 27 6.51 1.63 5.37
C LYS A 27 5.26 2.17 6.07
N ILE A 28 5.05 1.74 7.31
CA ILE A 28 3.99 2.25 8.17
C ILE A 28 4.11 3.77 8.28
N HIS A 29 3.00 4.47 8.09
CA HIS A 29 2.90 5.89 8.36
C HIS A 29 2.62 6.15 9.84
N ASN A 30 3.09 7.29 10.34
CA ASN A 30 2.86 7.71 11.70
C ASN A 30 2.03 8.99 11.69
N GLN A 31 0.78 8.90 12.13
CA GLN A 31 -0.13 10.05 12.20
C GLN A 31 0.19 11.02 13.34
N GLY A 32 1.04 10.61 14.30
CA GLY A 32 1.31 11.40 15.50
C GLY A 32 0.04 11.70 16.29
N GLN A 33 -0.13 12.97 16.67
CA GLN A 33 -1.28 13.46 17.44
C GLN A 33 -2.37 14.09 16.56
N GLN A 34 -2.23 14.04 15.23
CA GLN A 34 -3.23 14.62 14.33
C GLN A 34 -4.29 13.59 13.93
N PRO A 35 -5.55 14.00 13.70
CA PRO A 35 -6.63 13.10 13.29
C PRO A 35 -6.55 12.71 11.80
N THR A 36 -5.36 12.34 11.31
CA THR A 36 -5.10 12.08 9.88
C THR A 36 -5.21 10.60 9.48
N TYR A 37 -5.81 9.75 10.32
CA TYR A 37 -5.84 8.29 10.13
C TYR A 37 -6.38 7.85 8.76
N VAL A 38 -7.45 8.48 8.26
CA VAL A 38 -8.00 8.20 6.92
C VAL A 38 -6.99 8.52 5.82
N PHE A 39 -6.32 9.67 5.91
CA PHE A 39 -5.33 10.10 4.93
C PHE A 39 -4.10 9.18 4.92
N ASN A 40 -3.63 8.75 6.10
CA ASN A 40 -2.57 7.74 6.21
C ASN A 40 -2.97 6.42 5.54
N ALA A 41 -4.21 5.96 5.74
CA ALA A 41 -4.72 4.73 5.13
C ALA A 41 -4.82 4.85 3.60
N LEU A 42 -5.34 5.97 3.10
CA LEU A 42 -5.44 6.24 1.65
C LEU A 42 -4.06 6.33 1.00
N CYS A 43 -3.12 7.06 1.59
CA CYS A 43 -1.74 7.15 1.12
C CYS A 43 -1.06 5.78 1.08
N THR A 44 -1.25 4.96 2.12
CA THR A 44 -0.72 3.59 2.17
C THR A 44 -1.26 2.73 1.02
N ALA A 45 -2.58 2.77 0.79
CA ALA A 45 -3.20 2.00 -0.28
C ALA A 45 -2.74 2.47 -1.67
N ALA A 46 -2.63 3.78 -1.88
CA ALA A 46 -2.16 4.36 -3.13
C ALA A 46 -0.69 4.01 -3.41
N GLU A 47 0.18 4.09 -2.40
CA GLU A 47 1.58 3.66 -2.52
C GLU A 47 1.71 2.19 -2.95
N MET A 48 0.93 1.29 -2.31
CA MET A 48 0.90 -0.12 -2.67
C MET A 48 0.48 -0.33 -4.12
N GLU A 49 -0.61 0.32 -4.54
CA GLU A 49 -1.16 0.15 -5.89
C GLU A 49 -0.25 0.73 -6.97
N MET A 50 0.40 1.87 -6.70
CA MET A 50 1.38 2.45 -7.62
C MET A 50 2.61 1.56 -7.75
N ALA A 51 3.15 1.03 -6.64
CA ALA A 51 4.26 0.09 -6.68
C ALA A 51 3.91 -1.16 -7.47
N ARG A 52 2.70 -1.71 -7.27
CA ARG A 52 2.18 -2.85 -8.03
C ARG A 52 2.01 -2.52 -9.52
N SER A 53 1.45 -1.36 -9.84
CA SER A 53 1.20 -0.92 -11.21
C SER A 53 2.49 -0.69 -12.00
N VAL A 54 3.50 -0.08 -11.38
CA VAL A 54 4.81 0.12 -12.01
C VAL A 54 5.53 -1.21 -12.22
N ASP A 55 5.48 -2.12 -11.25
CA ASP A 55 6.06 -3.46 -11.45
C ASP A 55 5.35 -4.27 -12.54
N LEU A 56 4.03 -4.04 -12.71
CA LEU A 56 3.26 -4.64 -13.81
C LEU A 56 3.65 -4.07 -15.18
N SER A 57 3.92 -2.76 -15.27
CA SER A 57 4.28 -2.10 -16.53
C SER A 57 5.77 -2.29 -16.92
N ASP A 58 6.68 -2.19 -15.96
CA ASP A 58 8.11 -2.41 -16.12
C ASP A 58 8.69 -3.14 -14.89
N PRO A 59 8.87 -4.47 -14.99
CA PRO A 59 9.42 -5.28 -13.91
C PRO A 59 10.87 -4.93 -13.54
N SER A 60 11.62 -4.23 -14.40
CA SER A 60 12.97 -3.78 -14.09
C SER A 60 12.97 -2.51 -13.22
N CYS A 61 11.86 -1.77 -13.23
CA CYS A 61 11.68 -0.59 -12.43
C CYS A 61 11.47 -0.96 -10.94
N ASN A 62 12.15 -0.24 -10.05
CA ASN A 62 11.96 -0.37 -8.61
C ASN A 62 11.72 1.03 -8.04
N ILE A 63 10.45 1.36 -7.85
CA ILE A 63 10.05 2.64 -7.29
C ILE A 63 9.80 2.53 -5.79
N ARG A 64 10.26 3.53 -5.04
CA ARG A 64 9.87 3.76 -3.65
C ARG A 64 9.18 5.10 -3.58
N LEU A 65 7.85 5.07 -3.65
CA LEU A 65 7.01 6.25 -3.48
C LEU A 65 6.54 6.34 -2.04
N ARG A 66 6.42 7.57 -1.55
CA ARG A 66 5.79 7.87 -0.27
C ARG A 66 5.03 9.18 -0.41
N PHE A 67 3.74 9.17 -0.11
CA PHE A 67 2.93 10.37 -0.08
C PHE A 67 3.21 11.18 1.18
N ASP A 68 3.20 12.49 1.02
CA ASP A 68 3.14 13.44 2.11
C ASP A 68 1.69 13.56 2.60
N VAL A 69 1.41 12.85 3.70
CA VAL A 69 0.08 12.81 4.33
C VAL A 69 -0.33 14.19 4.84
N GLU A 70 0.61 14.98 5.37
CA GLU A 70 0.33 16.30 5.95
C GLU A 70 -0.05 17.29 4.84
N SER A 71 0.67 17.26 3.71
CA SER A 71 0.31 18.04 2.54
C SER A 71 -1.06 17.66 2.00
N PHE A 72 -1.36 16.36 1.89
CA PHE A 72 -2.67 15.90 1.43
C PHE A 72 -3.80 16.35 2.37
N PHE A 73 -3.62 16.17 3.67
CA PHE A 73 -4.58 16.62 4.69
C PHE A 73 -4.81 18.13 4.60
N THR A 74 -3.73 18.92 4.55
CA THR A 74 -3.82 20.39 4.47
C THR A 74 -4.56 20.85 3.23
N GLN A 75 -4.31 20.22 2.08
CA GLN A 75 -5.03 20.52 0.84
C GLN A 75 -6.51 20.15 0.95
N TYR A 76 -6.82 18.97 1.51
CA TYR A 76 -8.20 18.56 1.74
C TYR A 76 -8.95 19.57 2.60
N GLU A 77 -8.41 19.97 3.75
CA GLU A 77 -9.03 20.97 4.63
C GLU A 77 -9.25 22.31 3.92
N TYR A 78 -8.27 22.75 3.12
CA TYR A 78 -8.38 23.97 2.34
C TYR A 78 -9.53 23.94 1.30
N TYR A 79 -9.76 22.79 0.66
CA TYR A 79 -10.81 22.64 -0.36
C TYR A 79 -12.17 22.25 0.21
N ALA A 80 -12.21 21.44 1.27
CA ALA A 80 -13.43 20.99 1.92
C ALA A 80 -14.05 22.05 2.84
N GLY A 81 -13.25 23.01 3.32
CA GLY A 81 -13.72 24.17 4.07
C GLY A 81 -14.27 25.31 3.21
N LYS A 82 -14.30 25.16 1.89
CA LYS A 82 -14.97 26.05 0.93
C LYS A 82 -16.30 25.47 0.50
#